data_AF-A0A7S0Z9I2-F1
#
_entry.id   AF-A0A7S0Z9I2-F1
#
_cell.length_a   1.000
_cell.length_b   1.000
_cell.length_c   1.000
_cell.angle_alpha   90.00
_cell.angle_beta   90.00
_cell.angle_gamma   90.00
#
_symmetry.space_group_name_H-M   'P 1'
#
loop_
_entity.id
_entity.type
_entity.pdbx_description
1 polymer ?
#
loop_
_entity_poly.entity_id
_entity_poly.type
_entity_poly.pdbx_seq_one_letter_code
_entity_poly.pdbx_strand_id
1 'polypeptide(L)'
;AFYGFQIAIENIHSEMYSLLIDQYIKDPVQKDHLFRAIETIPCVKKKADWALKWIESSESFAERLLAFACIEGIFFSGSFCSIYWLKKRGLMPGLTFSNELISRDEGLHRDFACMLYRLLNNKPSDETIRAIV
;
A
#
# COMPACT_ATOMS: atom_id res chain seq x y z
N ALA A 1 2.61 6.32 19.60
CA ALA A 1 3.87 5.62 19.25
C ALA A 1 3.79 4.97 17.87
N PHE A 2 2.94 3.94 17.67
CA PHE A 2 2.89 3.17 16.41
C PHE A 2 2.69 4.01 15.14
N TYR A 3 1.60 4.79 15.03
CA TYR A 3 1.33 5.60 13.83
C TYR A 3 2.43 6.62 13.50
N GLY A 4 3.11 7.17 14.52
CA GLY A 4 4.24 8.08 14.27
C GLY A 4 5.43 7.36 13.64
N PHE A 5 5.69 6.12 14.02
CA PHE A 5 6.73 5.29 13.41
C PHE A 5 6.33 4.80 12.02
N GLN A 6 5.08 4.38 11.84
CA GLN A 6 4.52 4.01 10.54
C GLN A 6 4.68 5.13 9.52
N ILE A 7 4.34 6.38 9.86
CA ILE A 7 4.53 7.54 8.96
C ILE A 7 6.00 7.70 8.55
N ALA A 8 6.94 7.51 9.49
CA ALA A 8 8.36 7.60 9.18
C ALA A 8 8.81 6.49 8.22
N ILE A 9 8.32 5.25 8.42
CA ILE A 9 8.60 4.11 7.55
C ILE A 9 8.00 4.30 6.16
N GLU A 10 6.77 4.82 6.04
CA GLU A 10 6.15 5.10 4.74
C GLU A 10 6.92 6.13 3.92
N ASN A 11 7.53 7.13 4.57
CA ASN A 11 8.42 8.05 3.88
C ASN A 11 9.66 7.35 3.32
N ILE A 12 10.22 6.39 4.05
CA ILE A 12 11.34 5.55 3.58
C ILE A 12 10.89 4.65 2.42
N HIS A 13 9.68 4.09 2.47
CA HIS A 13 9.11 3.32 1.35
C HIS A 13 9.03 4.18 0.07
N SER A 14 8.52 5.40 0.21
CA SER A 14 8.40 6.36 -0.91
C SER A 14 9.76 6.70 -1.52
N GLU A 15 10.78 6.96 -0.70
CA GLU A 15 12.16 7.17 -1.15
C GLU A 15 12.70 5.93 -1.86
N MET A 16 12.52 4.74 -1.28
CA MET A 16 13.01 3.48 -1.85
C MET A 16 12.41 3.23 -3.24
N TYR A 17 11.10 3.42 -3.43
CA TYR A 17 10.49 3.29 -4.75
C TYR A 17 11.00 4.33 -5.74
N SER A 18 11.19 5.57 -5.29
CA SER A 18 11.74 6.65 -6.13
C SER A 18 13.16 6.32 -6.62
N LEU A 19 14.01 5.78 -5.74
CA LEU A 19 15.36 5.32 -6.09
C LEU A 19 15.34 4.14 -7.07
N LEU A 20 14.41 3.20 -6.91
CA LEU A 20 14.26 2.07 -7.86
C LEU A 20 13.86 2.56 -9.25
N ILE A 21 12.90 3.49 -9.33
CA ILE A 21 12.47 4.10 -10.60
C ILE A 21 13.65 4.85 -11.23
N ASP A 22 14.35 5.69 -10.47
CA ASP A 22 15.50 6.44 -10.96
C ASP A 22 16.62 5.52 -11.49
N GLN A 23 16.82 4.39 -10.81
CA GLN A 23 17.86 3.45 -11.18
C GLN A 23 17.51 2.63 -12.43
N TYR A 24 16.24 2.23 -12.61
CA TYR A 24 15.85 1.36 -13.73
C TYR A 24 15.35 2.12 -14.96
N ILE A 25 14.81 3.33 -14.78
CA ILE A 25 14.22 4.13 -15.86
C ILE A 25 15.13 5.31 -16.16
N LYS A 26 15.85 5.23 -17.28
CA LYS A 26 16.82 6.26 -17.68
C LYS A 26 16.23 7.37 -18.53
N ASP A 27 15.14 7.09 -19.25
CA ASP A 27 14.42 8.12 -20.02
C ASP A 27 13.67 9.07 -19.07
N PRO A 28 13.99 10.38 -19.06
CA PRO A 28 13.31 11.36 -18.23
C PRO A 28 11.82 11.50 -18.54
N VAL A 29 11.40 11.29 -19.80
CA VAL A 29 9.98 11.40 -20.18
C VAL A 29 9.18 10.25 -19.60
N GLN A 30 9.69 9.02 -19.75
CA GLN A 30 9.08 7.84 -19.12
C GLN A 30 9.08 7.95 -17.59
N LYS A 31 10.14 8.50 -16.99
CA LYS A 31 10.25 8.72 -15.55
C LYS A 31 9.19 9.69 -15.03
N ASP A 32 9.00 10.84 -15.67
CA ASP A 32 7.92 11.79 -15.32
C ASP A 32 6.54 11.12 -15.40
N HIS A 33 6.29 10.37 -16.48
CA HIS A 33 5.05 9.63 -16.64
C HIS A 33 4.78 8.66 -15.47
N LEU A 34 5.80 7.96 -14.97
CA LEU A 34 5.69 7.02 -13.85
C LEU A 34 5.52 7.73 -12.50
N PHE A 35 6.19 8.87 -12.27
CA PHE A 35 6.00 9.64 -11.04
C PHE A 35 4.60 10.27 -10.96
N ARG A 36 3.97 10.56 -12.10
CA ARG A 36 2.59 11.04 -12.19
C ARG A 36 1.58 9.92 -12.39
N ALA A 37 1.88 8.69 -11.96
CA ALA A 37 1.06 7.50 -12.20
C ALA A 37 -0.42 7.63 -11.79
N ILE A 38 -0.74 8.43 -10.77
CA ILE A 38 -2.13 8.70 -10.35
C ILE A 38 -2.92 9.40 -11.47
N GLU A 39 -2.27 10.25 -12.27
CA GLU A 39 -2.89 10.98 -13.39
C GLU A 39 -2.75 10.20 -14.71
N THR A 40 -1.66 9.45 -14.87
CA THR A 40 -1.23 8.92 -16.16
C THR A 40 -1.52 7.43 -16.35
N ILE A 41 -1.68 6.65 -15.27
CA ILE A 41 -1.89 5.20 -15.33
C ILE A 41 -3.29 4.85 -14.80
N PRO A 42 -4.24 4.43 -15.65
CA PRO A 42 -5.64 4.23 -15.25
C PRO A 42 -5.86 3.27 -14.09
N CYS A 43 -5.07 2.20 -13.97
CA CYS A 43 -5.22 1.24 -12.86
C CYS A 43 -4.72 1.81 -11.53
N VAL A 44 -3.70 2.67 -11.54
CA VAL A 44 -3.21 3.39 -10.36
C VAL A 44 -4.22 4.45 -9.97
N LYS A 45 -4.75 5.21 -10.94
CA LYS A 45 -5.83 6.18 -10.71
C LYS A 45 -7.03 5.56 -10.00
N LYS A 46 -7.53 4.42 -10.49
CA LYS A 46 -8.67 3.72 -9.86
C LYS A 46 -8.41 3.34 -8.39
N LYS A 47 -7.20 2.87 -8.07
CA LYS A 47 -6.81 2.57 -6.68
C LYS A 47 -6.73 3.83 -5.83
N ALA A 48 -6.12 4.90 -6.37
CA ALA A 48 -6.02 6.19 -5.69
C ALA A 48 -7.40 6.79 -5.41
N ASP A 49 -8.29 6.82 -6.40
CA ASP A 49 -9.65 7.33 -6.26
C ASP A 49 -10.43 6.53 -5.19
N TRP A 50 -10.26 5.20 -5.15
CA TRP A 50 -10.86 4.37 -4.09
C TRP A 50 -10.28 4.69 -2.70
N ALA A 51 -8.97 4.87 -2.57
CA ALA A 51 -8.34 5.19 -1.30
C ALA A 51 -8.76 6.59 -0.79
N LEU A 52 -8.76 7.58 -1.67
CA LEU A 52 -9.18 8.96 -1.38
C LEU A 52 -10.63 9.01 -0.91
N LYS A 53 -11.54 8.23 -1.53
CA LYS A 53 -12.92 8.11 -1.07
C LYS A 53 -13.00 7.81 0.43
N TRP A 54 -12.17 6.91 0.96
CA TRP A 54 -12.21 6.53 2.37
C TRP A 54 -11.48 7.52 3.27
N ILE A 55 -10.35 8.07 2.82
CA ILE A 55 -9.58 9.08 3.56
C ILE A 55 -10.43 10.34 3.80
N GLU A 56 -11.16 10.78 2.78
CA GLU A 56 -12.01 11.99 2.82
C GLU A 56 -13.43 11.72 3.32
N SER A 57 -13.77 10.45 3.58
CA SER A 57 -15.13 10.08 3.99
C SER A 57 -15.50 10.58 5.38
N SER A 58 -16.78 10.93 5.53
CA SER A 58 -17.43 11.12 6.83
C SER A 58 -17.86 9.82 7.52
N GLU A 59 -17.51 8.67 6.94
CA GLU A 59 -17.86 7.35 7.48
C GLU A 59 -17.21 7.08 8.83
N SER A 60 -17.70 6.05 9.51
CA SER A 60 -17.24 5.71 10.85
C SER A 60 -15.73 5.38 10.87
N PHE A 61 -15.09 5.60 12.02
CA PHE A 61 -13.70 5.20 12.23
C PHE A 61 -13.48 3.71 11.95
N ALA A 62 -14.45 2.85 12.30
CA ALA A 62 -14.37 1.42 12.09
C ALA A 62 -14.31 1.05 10.59
N GLU A 63 -15.10 1.73 9.76
CA GLU A 63 -15.11 1.52 8.31
C GLU A 63 -13.85 2.07 7.66
N ARG A 64 -13.43 3.28 8.03
CA ARG A 64 -12.16 3.85 7.53
C ARG A 64 -10.95 3.00 7.93
N LEU A 65 -10.94 2.44 9.14
CA LEU A 65 -9.88 1.54 9.60
C LEU A 65 -9.88 0.21 8.83
N LEU A 66 -11.05 -0.33 8.49
CA LEU A 66 -11.16 -1.52 7.64
C LEU A 66 -10.67 -1.23 6.21
N ALA A 67 -11.09 -0.10 5.63
CA ALA A 67 -10.63 0.32 4.31
C ALA A 67 -9.11 0.53 4.31
N PHE A 68 -8.56 1.15 5.35
CA PHE A 68 -7.12 1.29 5.54
C PHE A 68 -6.40 -0.05 5.59
N ALA A 69 -6.91 -1.03 6.33
CA ALA A 69 -6.34 -2.39 6.35
C ALA A 69 -6.36 -3.06 4.96
N CYS A 70 -7.33 -2.74 4.11
CA CYS A 70 -7.38 -3.22 2.73
C CYS A 70 -6.31 -2.55 1.84
N ILE A 71 -5.98 -1.29 2.08
CA ILE A 71 -4.90 -0.58 1.38
C ILE A 71 -3.56 -1.24 1.68
N GLU A 72 -3.21 -1.38 2.97
CA GLU A 72 -1.93 -1.97 3.40
C GLU A 72 -1.86 -3.49 3.07
N GLY A 73 -3.00 -4.19 3.15
CA GLY A 73 -3.03 -5.66 3.10
C GLY A 73 -3.41 -6.30 1.77
N ILE A 74 -4.27 -5.66 0.97
CA ILE A 74 -4.87 -6.26 -0.24
C ILE A 74 -4.34 -5.55 -1.49
N PHE A 75 -4.35 -4.22 -1.52
CA PHE A 75 -4.10 -3.44 -2.74
C PHE A 75 -2.72 -3.70 -3.36
N PHE A 76 -1.71 -3.99 -2.53
CA PHE A 76 -0.34 -4.27 -2.99
C PHE A 76 0.06 -5.74 -2.94
N SER A 77 -0.78 -6.63 -2.40
CA SER A 77 -0.47 -8.06 -2.22
C SER A 77 -0.03 -8.75 -3.53
N GLY A 78 -0.73 -8.47 -4.63
CA GLY A 78 -0.39 -8.99 -5.95
C GLY A 78 0.96 -8.49 -6.47
N SER A 79 1.27 -7.20 -6.25
CA SER A 79 2.55 -6.60 -6.62
C SER A 79 3.70 -7.24 -5.86
N PHE A 80 3.58 -7.35 -4.53
CA PHE A 80 4.59 -8.01 -3.70
C PHE A 80 4.82 -9.45 -4.15
N CYS A 81 3.75 -10.22 -4.39
CA CYS A 81 3.84 -11.59 -4.87
C CYS A 81 4.58 -11.69 -6.22
N SER A 82 4.28 -10.79 -7.17
CA SER A 82 4.94 -10.77 -8.47
C SER A 82 6.46 -10.46 -8.39
N ILE A 83 6.89 -9.67 -7.41
CA ILE A 83 8.31 -9.40 -7.18
C ILE A 83 8.98 -10.60 -6.48
N TYR A 84 8.30 -11.26 -5.54
CA TYR A 84 8.79 -12.53 -4.99
C TYR A 84 8.96 -13.62 -6.06
N TRP A 85 8.13 -13.61 -7.10
CA TRP A 85 8.33 -14.49 -8.26
C TRP A 85 9.67 -14.23 -8.96
N LEU A 86 10.11 -12.97 -9.10
CA LEU A 86 11.44 -12.64 -9.62
C LEU A 86 12.54 -13.16 -8.69
N LYS A 87 12.35 -13.00 -7.36
CA LYS A 87 13.29 -13.53 -6.35
C LYS A 87 13.49 -15.03 -6.51
N LYS A 88 12.41 -15.80 -6.69
CA LYS A 88 12.47 -17.25 -6.89
C LYS A 88 13.34 -17.66 -8.09
N ARG A 89 13.49 -16.77 -9.07
CA ARG A 89 14.31 -16.98 -10.27
C ARG A 89 15.72 -16.40 -10.15
N GLY A 90 16.10 -15.84 -8.99
CA GLY A 90 17.40 -15.23 -8.76
C GLY A 90 17.62 -13.90 -9.48
N LEU A 91 16.54 -13.17 -9.78
CA LEU A 91 16.60 -11.91 -10.53
C LEU A 91 16.43 -10.69 -9.62
N MET A 92 17.04 -9.57 -10.01
CA MET A 92 16.83 -8.24 -9.42
C MET A 92 17.04 -8.18 -7.89
N PRO A 93 18.22 -8.59 -7.37
CA PRO A 93 18.43 -8.77 -5.93
C PRO A 93 18.15 -7.52 -5.09
N GLY A 94 18.45 -6.32 -5.60
CA GLY A 94 18.14 -5.06 -4.92
C GLY A 94 16.64 -4.81 -4.79
N LEU A 95 15.88 -4.98 -5.88
CA LEU A 95 14.42 -4.86 -5.90
C LEU A 95 13.75 -5.91 -4.99
N THR A 96 14.22 -7.15 -5.05
CA THR A 96 13.61 -8.22 -4.27
C THR A 96 13.89 -8.07 -2.78
N PHE A 97 15.08 -7.59 -2.42
CA PHE A 97 15.44 -7.33 -1.03
C PHE A 97 14.62 -6.17 -0.44
N SER A 98 14.49 -5.05 -1.15
CA SER A 98 13.65 -3.95 -0.68
C SER A 98 12.18 -4.36 -0.59
N ASN A 99 11.67 -5.15 -1.55
CA ASN A 99 10.32 -5.71 -1.51
C ASN A 99 10.07 -6.60 -0.29
N GLU A 100 11.06 -7.37 0.17
CA GLU A 100 10.94 -8.14 1.42
C GLU A 100 10.74 -7.26 2.64
N LEU A 101 11.52 -6.18 2.74
CA LEU A 101 11.42 -5.24 3.85
C LEU A 101 10.07 -4.51 3.84
N ILE A 102 9.69 -3.95 2.69
CA ILE A 102 8.43 -3.22 2.54
C ILE A 102 7.25 -4.15 2.80
N SER A 103 7.19 -5.33 2.18
CA SER A 103 6.06 -6.25 2.39
C SER A 103 5.94 -6.75 3.83
N ARG A 104 7.05 -6.86 4.58
CA ARG A 104 7.01 -7.14 6.02
C ARG A 104 6.39 -5.97 6.80
N ASP A 105 6.80 -4.75 6.48
CA ASP A 105 6.35 -3.54 7.17
C ASP A 105 4.86 -3.28 6.92
N GLU A 106 4.40 -3.42 5.67
CA GLU A 106 2.97 -3.37 5.29
C GLU A 106 2.14 -4.46 5.99
N GLY A 107 2.70 -5.66 6.14
CA GLY A 107 2.08 -6.74 6.91
C GLY A 107 1.86 -6.33 8.37
N LEU A 108 2.85 -5.69 8.99
CA LEU A 108 2.78 -5.18 10.36
C LEU A 108 1.74 -4.05 10.49
N HIS A 109 1.70 -3.13 9.52
CA HIS A 109 0.72 -2.04 9.48
C HIS A 109 -0.72 -2.57 9.38
N ARG A 110 -0.96 -3.53 8.48
CA ARG A 110 -2.25 -4.22 8.36
C ARG A 110 -2.63 -4.93 9.65
N ASP A 111 -1.70 -5.67 10.26
CA ASP A 111 -1.98 -6.41 11.49
C ASP A 111 -2.31 -5.47 12.66
N PHE A 112 -1.67 -4.30 12.72
CA PHE A 112 -2.01 -3.26 13.68
C PHE A 112 -3.41 -2.70 13.46
N ALA A 113 -3.81 -2.44 12.21
CA ALA A 113 -5.17 -2.02 11.88
C ALA A 113 -6.20 -3.09 12.30
N CYS A 114 -5.93 -4.37 12.03
CA CYS A 114 -6.77 -5.47 12.48
C CYS A 114 -6.84 -5.58 14.02
N MET A 115 -5.73 -5.34 14.72
CA MET A 115 -5.69 -5.32 16.19
C MET A 115 -6.58 -4.20 16.74
N LEU A 116 -6.44 -2.97 16.24
CA LEU A 116 -7.29 -1.84 16.63
C LEU A 116 -8.77 -2.13 16.33
N TYR A 117 -9.07 -2.70 15.17
CA TYR A 117 -10.43 -3.05 14.79
C TYR A 117 -11.06 -4.04 15.78
N ARG A 118 -10.31 -5.05 16.25
CA ARG A 118 -10.78 -6.00 17.27
C ARG A 118 -11.18 -5.32 18.58
N LEU A 119 -10.45 -4.28 18.97
CA LEU A 119 -10.69 -3.50 20.20
C LEU A 119 -11.90 -2.54 20.10
N LEU A 120 -12.48 -2.35 18.92
CA LEU A 120 -13.66 -1.51 18.75
C LEU A 120 -14.92 -2.18 19.34
N ASN A 121 -15.69 -1.42 20.12
CA ASN A 121 -16.97 -1.89 20.65
C ASN A 121 -18.04 -1.95 19.55
N ASN A 122 -18.10 -0.91 18.72
CA ASN A 122 -19.07 -0.79 17.62
C ASN A 122 -18.37 -1.09 16.30
N LYS A 123 -18.73 -2.21 15.69
CA LYS A 123 -18.20 -2.66 14.39
C LYS A 123 -19.29 -2.56 13.32
N PRO A 124 -18.94 -2.28 12.05
CA PRO A 124 -19.88 -2.30 10.93
C PRO A 124 -20.49 -3.69 10.75
N SER A 125 -21.62 -3.77 10.04
CA SER A 125 -22.27 -5.04 9.73
C SER A 125 -21.40 -5.89 8.78
N ASP A 126 -21.63 -7.20 8.77
CA ASP A 126 -20.96 -8.12 7.83
C ASP A 126 -21.19 -7.73 6.37
N GLU A 127 -22.35 -7.15 6.06
CA GLU A 127 -22.66 -6.63 4.73
C GLU A 127 -21.73 -5.47 4.35
N THR A 128 -21.59 -4.48 5.23
CA THR A 128 -20.66 -3.35 5.03
C THR A 128 -19.22 -3.84 4.92
N ILE A 129 -18.80 -4.80 5.76
CA ILE A 129 -17.45 -5.37 5.70
C ILE A 129 -17.18 -5.99 4.32
N ARG A 130 -18.10 -6.80 3.81
CA ARG A 130 -17.99 -7.44 2.47
C ARG A 130 -18.08 -6.45 1.32
N ALA A 131 -18.72 -5.30 1.51
CA ALA A 131 -18.77 -4.24 0.50
C ALA A 131 -17.44 -3.46 0.39
N ILE A 132 -16.65 -3.45 1.47
CA ILE A 132 -15.35 -2.76 1.52
C ILE A 132 -14.22 -3.64 0.97
N VAL A 133 -14.26 -4.95 1.26
CA VAL A 133 -13.25 -5.96 0.86
C VAL A 133 -13.54 -6.49 -0.54
#